data_AF-A0A8J6XGB3-F1
#
_entry.id   AF-A0A8J6XGB3-F1
#
_cell.length_a   1.000
_cell.length_b   1.000
_cell.length_c   1.000
_cell.angle_alpha   90.00
_cell.angle_beta   90.00
_cell.angle_gamma   90.00
#
_symmetry.space_group_name_H-M   'P 1'
#
loop_
_entity.id
_entity.type
_entity.pdbx_description
1 polymer ?
#
loop_
_entity_poly.entity_id
_entity_poly.type
_entity_poly.pdbx_seq_one_letter_code
_entity_poly.pdbx_strand_id
1 'polypeptide(L)'
;MSLLSWVTRNRDELICLVLAWVFSKLPNRLSLLKKLEVGVFFFCWRQALQAQAEGNSTLNLILKEQAESEYHHAQAFCTLTGSKLELSADKLFNRESKNAQIWSTVNWDASESFQADGLSRKYYSAKAFFGGHQARDFSWENKLAFMTVLESFQACFYRKLLQFLPLKVGRSLLAICNEEANHSITLRMALAKMTDSSTATKLMRKWKQRLYLGLLILPLDLVGILLSVVMTNIKNAARTRLHNQSQSRQ
;
A
#
# COMPACT_ATOMS: atom_id res chain seq x y z
N MET A 1 27.64 -9.99 9.37
CA MET A 1 26.60 -9.86 8.31
C MET A 1 26.74 -11.05 7.37
N SER A 2 25.68 -11.81 7.09
CA SER A 2 25.80 -13.03 6.26
C SER A 2 25.79 -12.71 4.77
N LEU A 3 26.42 -13.55 3.93
CA LEU A 3 26.41 -13.40 2.46
C LEU A 3 24.97 -13.28 1.91
N LEU A 4 24.04 -14.08 2.45
CA LEU A 4 22.63 -14.03 2.08
C LEU A 4 21.99 -12.67 2.38
N SER A 5 22.32 -12.06 3.53
CA SER A 5 21.81 -10.73 3.89
C SER A 5 22.35 -9.63 2.96
N TRP A 6 23.62 -9.72 2.54
CA TRP A 6 24.22 -8.81 1.58
C TRP A 6 23.58 -8.93 0.19
N VAL A 7 23.43 -10.14 -0.33
CA VAL A 7 22.77 -10.39 -1.63
C VAL A 7 21.32 -9.89 -1.62
N THR A 8 20.56 -10.18 -0.55
CA THR A 8 19.17 -9.69 -0.46
C THR A 8 19.07 -8.18 -0.38
N ARG A 9 19.98 -7.52 0.36
CA ARG A 9 20.01 -6.06 0.48
C ARG A 9 20.29 -5.42 -0.88
N ASN A 10 21.27 -5.92 -1.61
CA ASN A 10 21.61 -5.39 -2.94
C ASN A 10 20.47 -5.59 -3.94
N ARG A 11 19.76 -6.73 -3.86
CA ARG A 11 18.58 -6.97 -4.69
C ARG A 11 17.45 -5.99 -4.37
N ASP A 12 17.08 -5.82 -3.10
CA ASP A 12 16.03 -4.89 -2.68
C ASP A 12 16.40 -3.46 -3.10
N GLU A 13 17.65 -3.06 -2.91
CA GLU A 13 18.13 -1.73 -3.30
C GLU A 13 18.07 -1.48 -4.81
N LEU A 14 18.42 -2.47 -5.64
CA LEU A 14 18.34 -2.35 -7.11
C LEU A 14 16.88 -2.28 -7.59
N ILE A 15 16.02 -3.17 -7.07
CA ILE A 15 14.59 -3.17 -7.40
C ILE A 15 13.97 -1.82 -7.03
N CYS A 16 14.20 -1.34 -5.81
CA CYS A 16 13.70 -0.06 -5.34
C CYS A 16 14.25 1.11 -6.16
N LEU A 17 15.51 1.06 -6.61
CA LEU A 17 16.08 2.10 -7.47
C LEU A 17 15.38 2.18 -8.83
N VAL A 18 15.17 1.02 -9.48
CA VAL A 18 14.46 0.96 -10.77
C VAL A 18 13.02 1.44 -10.60
N LEU A 19 12.30 0.96 -9.58
CA LEU A 19 10.94 1.39 -9.29
C LEU A 19 10.86 2.88 -8.99
N ALA A 20 11.77 3.41 -8.18
CA ALA A 20 11.85 4.83 -7.87
C ALA A 20 12.08 5.68 -9.12
N TRP A 21 12.97 5.25 -10.01
CA TRP A 21 13.21 5.91 -11.27
C TRP A 21 11.95 5.93 -12.16
N VAL A 22 11.30 4.78 -12.36
CA VAL A 22 10.03 4.70 -13.12
C VAL A 22 8.95 5.58 -12.50
N PHE A 23 8.77 5.46 -11.17
CA PHE A 23 7.76 6.20 -10.43
C PHE A 23 7.96 7.71 -10.48
N SER A 24 9.22 8.18 -10.50
CA SER A 24 9.54 9.61 -10.63
C SER A 24 9.01 10.24 -11.92
N LYS A 25 8.83 9.43 -12.97
CA LYS A 25 8.31 9.84 -14.28
C LYS A 25 6.79 9.88 -14.34
N LEU A 26 6.08 9.31 -13.36
CA LEU A 26 4.63 9.27 -13.38
C LEU A 26 4.02 10.67 -13.12
N PRO A 27 2.96 11.04 -13.88
CA PRO A 27 2.15 12.18 -13.52
C PRO A 27 1.44 11.88 -12.19
N ASN A 28 1.21 12.90 -11.36
CA ASN A 28 0.50 12.76 -10.07
C ASN A 28 1.16 11.77 -9.09
N ARG A 29 2.45 11.48 -9.21
CA ARG A 29 3.20 10.55 -8.34
C ARG A 29 2.97 10.76 -6.84
N LEU A 30 2.91 12.01 -6.38
CA LEU A 30 2.67 12.31 -4.96
C LEU A 30 1.24 11.97 -4.52
N SER A 31 0.26 12.09 -5.42
CA SER A 31 -1.12 11.63 -5.17
C SER A 31 -1.19 10.11 -5.11
N LEU A 32 -0.36 9.39 -5.89
CA LEU A 32 -0.25 7.94 -5.78
C LEU A 32 0.38 7.51 -4.44
N LEU A 33 1.39 8.23 -3.95
CA LEU A 33 1.95 7.98 -2.61
C LEU A 33 0.92 8.25 -1.51
N LYS A 34 0.22 9.39 -1.57
CA LYS A 34 -0.92 9.68 -0.69
C LYS A 34 -1.90 8.50 -0.63
N LYS A 35 -2.28 7.94 -1.79
CA LYS A 35 -3.19 6.80 -1.88
C LYS A 35 -2.63 5.53 -1.24
N LEU A 36 -1.33 5.31 -1.35
CA LEU A 36 -0.66 4.19 -0.70
C LEU A 36 -0.81 4.31 0.82
N GLU A 37 -0.41 5.44 1.40
CA GLU A 37 -0.46 5.64 2.87
C GLU A 37 -1.88 5.56 3.42
N VAL A 38 -2.86 6.09 2.68
CA VAL A 38 -4.28 5.93 3.04
C VAL A 38 -4.72 4.47 3.07
N GLY A 39 -4.21 3.66 2.13
CA GLY A 39 -4.46 2.23 2.11
C GLY A 39 -3.87 1.53 3.34
N VAL A 40 -2.61 1.84 3.68
CA VAL A 40 -1.92 1.26 4.84
C VAL A 40 -2.59 1.71 6.14
N PHE A 41 -2.97 2.97 6.25
CA PHE A 41 -3.79 3.52 7.34
C PHE A 41 -5.01 2.63 7.65
N PHE A 42 -5.86 2.40 6.65
CA PHE A 42 -7.10 1.64 6.86
C PHE A 42 -6.81 0.19 7.21
N PHE A 43 -5.77 -0.37 6.59
CA PHE A 43 -5.33 -1.71 6.89
C PHE A 43 -4.91 -1.84 8.36
N CYS A 44 -3.99 -1.00 8.84
CA CYS A 44 -3.52 -0.98 10.22
C CYS A 44 -4.66 -0.74 11.21
N TRP A 45 -5.54 0.22 10.92
CA TRP A 45 -6.68 0.53 11.79
C TRP A 45 -7.64 -0.65 11.97
N ARG A 46 -8.00 -1.33 10.88
CA ARG A 46 -8.88 -2.51 10.96
C ARG A 46 -8.26 -3.65 11.73
N GLN A 47 -6.95 -3.84 11.56
CA GLN A 47 -6.20 -4.83 12.32
C GLN A 47 -6.14 -4.45 13.80
N ALA A 48 -6.00 -3.17 14.14
CA ALA A 48 -6.07 -2.70 15.53
C ALA A 48 -7.42 -3.02 16.16
N LEU A 49 -8.54 -2.78 15.45
CA LEU A 49 -9.89 -3.11 15.93
C LEU A 49 -10.09 -4.62 16.08
N GLN A 50 -9.55 -5.43 15.17
CA GLN A 50 -9.56 -6.88 15.31
C GLN A 50 -8.78 -7.33 16.56
N ALA A 51 -7.58 -6.80 16.76
CA ALA A 51 -6.77 -7.11 17.95
C ALA A 51 -7.49 -6.72 19.25
N GLN A 52 -8.21 -5.59 19.26
CA GLN A 52 -9.05 -5.18 20.38
C GLN A 52 -10.18 -6.18 20.65
N ALA A 53 -10.90 -6.59 19.61
CA ALA A 53 -12.01 -7.54 19.72
C ALA A 53 -11.53 -8.92 20.24
N GLU A 54 -10.30 -9.30 19.93
CA GLU A 54 -9.66 -10.53 20.39
C GLU A 54 -8.95 -10.37 21.76
N GLY A 55 -9.05 -9.20 22.40
CA GLY A 55 -8.45 -8.95 23.72
C GLY A 55 -6.93 -8.75 23.71
N ASN A 56 -6.31 -8.59 22.53
CA ASN A 56 -4.87 -8.37 22.40
C ASN A 56 -4.52 -6.87 22.48
N SER A 57 -4.47 -6.35 23.70
CA SER A 57 -4.20 -4.92 23.98
C SER A 57 -2.86 -4.42 23.44
N THR A 58 -1.83 -5.27 23.45
CA THR A 58 -0.49 -4.90 22.97
C THR A 58 -0.48 -4.72 21.45
N LEU A 59 -1.06 -5.67 20.69
CA LEU A 59 -1.17 -5.52 19.24
C LEU A 59 -2.10 -4.38 18.85
N ASN A 60 -3.20 -4.19 19.58
CA ASN A 60 -4.09 -3.06 19.35
C ASN A 60 -3.34 -1.73 19.42
N LEU A 61 -2.52 -1.52 20.46
CA LEU A 61 -1.75 -0.29 20.62
C LEU A 61 -0.76 -0.08 19.48
N ILE A 62 0.06 -1.09 19.17
CA ILE A 62 1.07 -1.02 18.09
C ILE A 62 0.42 -0.67 16.74
N LEU A 63 -0.68 -1.34 16.41
CA LEU A 63 -1.36 -1.16 15.12
C LEU A 63 -2.10 0.17 15.05
N LYS A 64 -2.58 0.69 16.18
CA LYS A 64 -3.20 2.01 16.26
C LYS A 64 -2.17 3.12 16.07
N GLU A 65 -1.04 3.05 16.76
CA GLU A 65 0.06 4.01 16.60
C GLU A 65 0.56 4.03 15.16
N GLN A 66 0.70 2.87 14.54
CA GLN A 66 1.09 2.78 13.13
C GLN A 66 0.03 3.40 12.22
N ALA A 67 -1.26 3.10 12.42
CA ALA A 67 -2.32 3.75 11.65
C ALA A 67 -2.28 5.28 11.79
N GLU A 68 -2.08 5.82 12.98
CA GLU A 68 -1.93 7.26 13.20
C GLU A 68 -0.74 7.86 12.44
N SER A 69 0.42 7.18 12.41
CA SER A 69 1.56 7.61 11.59
C SER A 69 1.24 7.58 10.09
N GLU A 70 0.60 6.54 9.56
CA GLU A 70 0.22 6.49 8.14
C GLU A 70 -0.76 7.60 7.73
N TYR A 71 -1.65 7.99 8.65
CA TYR A 71 -2.50 9.17 8.43
C TYR A 71 -1.66 10.45 8.30
N HIS A 72 -0.65 10.63 9.15
CA HIS A 72 0.27 11.77 9.05
C HIS A 72 1.10 11.74 7.77
N HIS A 73 1.54 10.56 7.31
CA HIS A 73 2.20 10.39 6.02
C HIS A 73 1.28 10.86 4.87
N ALA A 74 0.02 10.42 4.85
CA ALA A 74 -0.98 10.88 3.88
C ALA A 74 -1.18 12.40 3.93
N GLN A 75 -1.25 13.00 5.12
CA GLN A 75 -1.39 14.44 5.30
C GLN A 75 -0.16 15.22 4.79
N ALA A 76 1.04 14.68 4.96
CA ALA A 76 2.25 15.27 4.40
C ALA A 76 2.18 15.31 2.85
N PHE A 77 1.71 14.23 2.21
CA PHE A 77 1.50 14.24 0.76
C PHE A 77 0.38 15.18 0.31
N CYS A 78 -0.68 15.35 1.09
CA CYS A 78 -1.71 16.36 0.81
C CYS A 78 -1.13 17.77 0.78
N THR A 79 -0.33 18.11 1.80
CA THR A 79 0.37 19.41 1.88
C THR A 79 1.27 19.64 0.68
N LEU A 80 2.00 18.61 0.23
CA LEU A 80 2.89 18.70 -0.92
C LEU A 80 2.17 18.85 -2.26
N THR A 81 0.94 18.33 -2.37
CA THR A 81 0.11 18.40 -3.58
C THR A 81 -0.83 19.59 -3.60
N GLY A 82 -0.92 20.36 -2.52
CA GLY A 82 -1.92 21.43 -2.36
C GLY A 82 -3.34 20.89 -2.19
N SER A 83 -3.51 19.59 -1.96
CA SER A 83 -4.79 18.98 -1.64
C SER A 83 -5.04 19.00 -0.14
N LYS A 84 -6.29 18.75 0.28
CA LYS A 84 -6.68 18.64 1.68
C LYS A 84 -7.31 17.28 1.92
N LEU A 85 -7.16 16.78 3.15
CA LEU A 85 -7.97 15.67 3.63
C LEU A 85 -9.35 16.20 4.03
N GLU A 86 -10.42 15.59 3.52
CA GLU A 86 -11.80 16.01 3.81
C GLU A 86 -12.19 15.74 5.27
N LEU A 87 -11.64 14.68 5.86
CA LEU A 87 -11.91 14.25 7.24
C LEU A 87 -10.64 14.35 8.09
N SER A 88 -10.81 14.80 9.33
CA SER A 88 -9.77 14.66 10.35
C SER A 88 -9.59 13.21 10.76
N ALA A 89 -8.42 12.88 11.31
CA ALA A 89 -8.10 11.56 11.85
C ALA A 89 -9.22 11.07 12.78
N ASP A 90 -9.62 11.86 13.78
CA ASP A 90 -10.67 11.50 14.74
C ASP A 90 -12.02 11.18 14.09
N LYS A 91 -12.44 11.98 13.08
CA LYS A 91 -13.70 11.73 12.38
C LYS A 91 -13.63 10.44 11.59
N LEU A 92 -12.49 10.20 10.95
CA LEU A 92 -12.25 9.01 10.18
C LEU A 92 -12.20 7.76 11.08
N PHE A 93 -11.46 7.83 12.19
CA PHE A 93 -11.39 6.78 13.20
C PHE A 93 -12.78 6.45 13.73
N ASN A 94 -13.56 7.44 14.15
CA ASN A 94 -14.91 7.25 14.64
C ASN A 94 -15.85 6.62 13.61
N ARG A 95 -15.72 7.00 12.33
CA ARG A 95 -16.48 6.41 11.23
C ARG A 95 -16.11 4.95 11.00
N GLU A 96 -14.81 4.65 10.95
CA GLU A 96 -14.32 3.29 10.71
C GLU A 96 -14.58 2.35 11.89
N SER A 97 -14.59 2.85 13.14
CA SER A 97 -15.00 2.05 14.31
C SER A 97 -16.41 1.47 14.15
N LYS A 98 -17.32 2.18 13.48
CA LYS A 98 -18.68 1.70 13.20
C LYS A 98 -18.75 0.68 12.05
N ASN A 99 -17.75 0.70 11.16
CA ASN A 99 -17.68 -0.13 9.96
C ASN A 99 -16.59 -1.23 10.04
N ALA A 100 -16.07 -1.51 11.23
CA ALA A 100 -14.92 -2.38 11.47
C ALA A 100 -15.05 -3.80 10.87
N GLN A 101 -16.27 -4.29 10.74
CA GLN A 101 -16.59 -5.62 10.20
C GLN A 101 -16.64 -5.66 8.67
N ILE A 102 -16.74 -4.51 8.01
CA ILE A 102 -16.92 -4.41 6.56
C ILE A 102 -15.55 -4.28 5.89
N TRP A 103 -14.94 -5.42 5.57
CA TRP A 103 -13.61 -5.48 4.94
C TRP A 103 -13.56 -5.03 3.46
N SER A 104 -14.68 -4.54 2.90
CA SER A 104 -14.79 -4.12 1.50
C SER A 104 -14.23 -2.71 1.24
N THR A 105 -14.69 -2.11 0.14
CA THR A 105 -14.34 -0.75 -0.28
C THR A 105 -14.65 0.30 0.79
N VAL A 106 -13.68 1.16 1.08
CA VAL A 106 -13.76 2.30 1.99
C VAL A 106 -13.70 3.58 1.19
N ASN A 107 -14.67 4.46 1.38
CA ASN A 107 -14.65 5.79 0.77
C ASN A 107 -13.83 6.72 1.68
N TRP A 108 -12.65 7.13 1.22
CA TRP A 108 -11.81 8.09 1.93
C TRP A 108 -12.30 9.53 1.73
N ASP A 109 -12.76 9.82 0.51
CA ASP A 109 -13.20 11.13 0.00
C ASP A 109 -14.42 10.89 -0.92
N ALA A 110 -15.23 11.93 -1.16
CA ALA A 110 -16.34 11.91 -2.13
C ALA A 110 -15.99 11.30 -3.50
N SER A 111 -14.72 11.36 -3.90
CA SER A 111 -14.22 10.88 -5.20
C SER A 111 -13.29 9.66 -5.14
N GLU A 112 -12.83 9.23 -3.96
CA GLU A 112 -11.78 8.19 -3.83
C GLU A 112 -12.20 7.04 -2.89
N SER A 113 -12.13 5.82 -3.42
CA SER A 113 -12.47 4.59 -2.72
C SER A 113 -11.31 3.59 -2.72
N PHE A 114 -11.10 2.88 -1.62
CA PHE A 114 -9.97 1.97 -1.39
C PHE A 114 -10.45 0.58 -0.98
N GLN A 115 -9.81 -0.48 -1.48
CA GLN A 115 -10.06 -1.82 -0.97
C GLN A 115 -9.15 -2.10 0.23
N ALA A 116 -9.73 -2.07 1.43
CA ALA A 116 -8.98 -2.23 2.67
C ALA A 116 -8.79 -3.70 3.10
N ASP A 117 -9.26 -4.68 2.33
CA ASP A 117 -8.91 -6.10 2.50
C ASP A 117 -7.56 -6.48 1.88
N GLY A 118 -6.87 -5.53 1.24
CA GLY A 118 -5.60 -5.75 0.54
C GLY A 118 -5.73 -6.60 -0.73
N LEU A 119 -6.86 -7.29 -0.91
CA LEU A 119 -7.08 -8.18 -2.04
C LEU A 119 -7.75 -7.42 -3.17
N SER A 120 -6.95 -6.83 -4.05
CA SER A 120 -7.51 -6.37 -5.30
C SER A 120 -8.04 -7.56 -6.10
N ARG A 121 -9.37 -7.71 -6.16
CA ARG A 121 -10.02 -8.68 -7.08
C ARG A 121 -9.65 -8.40 -8.56
N LYS A 122 -9.18 -7.18 -8.84
CA LYS A 122 -8.85 -6.66 -10.16
C LYS A 122 -7.40 -6.96 -10.59
N TYR A 123 -6.43 -6.89 -9.68
CA TYR A 123 -5.01 -6.96 -10.02
C TYR A 123 -4.39 -8.33 -9.71
N TYR A 124 -3.77 -8.95 -10.72
CA TYR A 124 -3.09 -10.25 -10.61
C TYR A 124 -1.88 -10.17 -9.69
N SER A 125 -1.14 -9.06 -9.68
CA SER A 125 0.00 -8.85 -8.76
C SER A 125 -0.43 -8.92 -7.30
N ALA A 126 -1.53 -8.28 -6.94
CA ALA A 126 -2.09 -8.33 -5.60
C ALA A 126 -2.55 -9.76 -5.23
N LYS A 127 -3.22 -10.47 -6.15
CA LYS A 127 -3.61 -11.87 -5.94
C LYS A 127 -2.41 -12.76 -5.70
N ALA A 128 -1.35 -12.62 -6.49
CA ALA A 128 -0.13 -13.40 -6.34
C ALA A 128 0.61 -13.06 -5.03
N PHE A 129 0.65 -11.79 -4.65
CA PHE A 129 1.23 -11.33 -3.40
C PHE A 129 0.52 -11.94 -2.18
N PHE A 130 -0.81 -11.92 -2.15
CA PHE A 130 -1.57 -12.51 -1.06
C PHE A 130 -1.83 -14.02 -1.21
N GLY A 131 -1.51 -14.62 -2.35
CA GLY A 131 -1.85 -16.01 -2.65
C GLY A 131 -3.35 -16.27 -2.71
N GLY A 132 -4.15 -15.27 -3.11
CA GLY A 132 -5.61 -15.38 -3.24
C GLY A 132 -6.42 -15.25 -1.94
N HIS A 133 -5.78 -14.99 -0.79
CA HIS A 133 -6.45 -14.84 0.51
C HIS A 133 -6.58 -13.37 0.94
N GLN A 134 -7.64 -13.02 1.65
CA GLN A 134 -7.78 -11.67 2.20
C GLN A 134 -6.79 -11.47 3.35
N ALA A 135 -6.34 -10.23 3.55
CA ALA A 135 -5.33 -9.95 4.57
C ALA A 135 -5.81 -10.24 6.01
N ARG A 136 -7.13 -10.22 6.24
CA ARG A 136 -7.76 -10.59 7.53
C ARG A 136 -7.65 -12.08 7.87
N ASP A 137 -7.55 -12.94 6.84
CA ASP A 137 -7.60 -14.40 6.97
C ASP A 137 -6.27 -14.99 7.49
N PHE A 138 -5.21 -14.18 7.53
CA PHE A 138 -3.90 -14.60 8.02
C PHE A 138 -3.82 -14.60 9.55
N SER A 139 -3.02 -15.51 10.10
CA SER A 139 -2.63 -15.47 11.52
C SER A 139 -1.89 -14.17 11.86
N TRP A 140 -1.87 -13.79 13.14
CA TRP A 140 -1.16 -12.58 13.59
C TRP A 140 0.32 -12.59 13.22
N GLU A 141 1.01 -13.73 13.29
CA GLU A 141 2.41 -13.85 12.90
C GLU A 141 2.59 -13.61 11.40
N ASN A 142 1.68 -14.12 10.56
CA ASN A 142 1.70 -13.84 9.13
C ASN A 142 1.39 -12.36 8.84
N LYS A 143 0.45 -11.74 9.56
CA LYS A 143 0.10 -10.33 9.43
C LYS A 143 1.31 -9.43 9.79
N LEU A 144 1.94 -9.67 10.93
CA LEU A 144 3.13 -8.92 11.37
C LEU A 144 4.32 -9.12 10.43
N ALA A 145 4.56 -10.35 9.96
CA ALA A 145 5.63 -10.63 9.01
C ALA A 145 5.39 -9.94 7.66
N PHE A 146 4.15 -9.92 7.17
CA PHE A 146 3.75 -9.18 5.98
C PHE A 146 4.06 -7.68 6.15
N MET A 147 3.51 -7.06 7.21
CA MET A 147 3.67 -5.63 7.46
C MET A 147 5.15 -5.28 7.62
N THR A 148 5.93 -6.08 8.36
CA THR A 148 7.38 -5.87 8.51
C THR A 148 8.10 -5.78 7.15
N VAL A 149 7.73 -6.66 6.21
CA VAL A 149 8.32 -6.70 4.85
C VAL A 149 7.84 -5.51 4.02
N LEU A 150 6.56 -5.15 4.13
CA LEU A 150 5.97 -4.00 3.44
C LEU A 150 6.65 -2.70 3.87
N GLU A 151 6.72 -2.43 5.18
CA GLU A 151 7.35 -1.24 5.77
C GLU A 151 8.84 -1.14 5.40
N SER A 152 9.57 -2.24 5.52
CA SER A 152 10.99 -2.29 5.12
C SER A 152 11.17 -1.98 3.63
N PHE A 153 10.23 -2.38 2.79
CA PHE A 153 10.27 -2.11 1.36
C PHE A 153 9.89 -0.67 1.05
N GLN A 154 8.85 -0.12 1.67
CA GLN A 154 8.47 1.31 1.57
C GLN A 154 9.62 2.22 1.98
N ALA A 155 10.25 1.96 3.13
CA ALA A 155 11.43 2.71 3.58
C ALA A 155 12.56 2.68 2.53
N CYS A 156 12.84 1.51 1.96
CA CYS A 156 13.88 1.36 0.93
C CYS A 156 13.50 2.12 -0.36
N PHE A 157 12.26 1.97 -0.81
CA PHE A 157 11.73 2.62 -2.00
C PHE A 157 11.75 4.15 -1.86
N TYR A 158 11.25 4.70 -0.75
CA TYR A 158 11.27 6.14 -0.47
C TYR A 158 12.69 6.69 -0.43
N ARG A 159 13.62 5.95 0.19
CA ARG A 159 15.04 6.34 0.21
C ARG A 159 15.65 6.43 -1.19
N LYS A 160 15.30 5.51 -2.09
CA LYS A 160 15.76 5.58 -3.50
C LYS A 160 15.02 6.69 -4.26
N LEU A 161 13.74 6.93 -3.97
CA LEU A 161 12.94 7.99 -4.59
C LEU A 161 13.45 9.40 -4.29
N LEU A 162 14.04 9.63 -3.11
CA LEU A 162 14.68 10.91 -2.75
C LEU A 162 15.69 11.41 -3.81
N GLN A 163 16.35 10.49 -4.52
CA GLN A 163 17.35 10.83 -5.54
C GLN A 163 16.76 11.50 -6.78
N PHE A 164 15.44 11.37 -6.99
CA PHE A 164 14.74 11.86 -8.18
C PHE A 164 13.74 12.98 -7.88
N LEU A 165 13.67 13.44 -6.62
CA LEU A 165 12.70 14.44 -6.18
C LEU A 165 13.35 15.81 -5.91
N PRO A 166 12.61 16.91 -6.12
CA PRO A 166 13.06 18.24 -5.70
C PRO A 166 13.30 18.29 -4.18
N LEU A 167 14.28 19.08 -3.75
CA LEU A 167 14.71 19.17 -2.34
C LEU A 167 13.55 19.41 -1.35
N LYS A 168 12.60 20.28 -1.70
CA LYS A 168 11.42 20.58 -0.87
C LYS A 168 10.60 19.33 -0.56
N VAL A 169 10.32 18.52 -1.59
CA VAL A 169 9.59 17.25 -1.47
C VAL A 169 10.45 16.22 -0.74
N GLY A 170 11.76 16.21 -1.02
CA GLY A 170 12.71 15.29 -0.41
C GLY A 170 12.79 15.40 1.11
N ARG A 171 12.67 16.59 1.70
CA ARG A 171 12.70 16.75 3.17
C ARG A 171 11.52 16.06 3.85
N SER A 172 10.30 16.25 3.35
CA SER A 172 9.11 15.58 3.89
C SER A 172 9.19 14.06 3.70
N LEU A 173 9.64 13.60 2.53
CA LEU A 173 9.77 12.16 2.27
C LEU A 173 10.87 11.50 3.11
N LEU A 174 11.93 12.23 3.49
CA LEU A 174 12.97 11.69 4.35
C LEU A 174 12.46 11.39 5.77
N ALA A 175 11.58 12.24 6.31
CA ALA A 175 10.95 11.99 7.60
C ALA A 175 10.12 10.69 7.56
N ILE A 176 9.25 10.58 6.55
CA ILE A 176 8.44 9.37 6.29
C ILE A 176 9.35 8.14 6.17
N CYS A 177 10.42 8.20 5.37
CA CYS A 177 11.36 7.09 5.21
C CYS A 177 11.96 6.57 6.53
N ASN A 178 12.19 7.44 7.51
CA ASN A 178 12.70 7.05 8.81
C ASN A 178 11.60 6.42 9.68
N GLU A 179 10.37 6.95 9.60
CA GLU A 179 9.19 6.37 10.26
C GLU A 179 8.90 4.95 9.74
N GLU A 180 8.87 4.72 8.43
CA GLU A 180 8.68 3.37 7.84
C GLU A 180 9.75 2.37 8.29
N ALA A 181 11.01 2.84 8.41
CA ALA A 181 12.08 1.99 8.92
C ALA A 181 11.86 1.60 10.39
N ASN A 182 11.34 2.54 11.20
CA ASN A 182 10.99 2.29 12.60
C ASN A 182 9.77 1.38 12.72
N HIS A 183 8.72 1.57 11.90
CA HIS A 183 7.56 0.68 11.83
C HIS A 183 8.00 -0.77 11.59
N SER A 184 8.87 -0.99 10.60
CA SER A 184 9.41 -2.33 10.31
C SER A 184 10.13 -2.94 11.52
N ILE A 185 10.91 -2.16 12.27
CA ILE A 185 11.60 -2.62 13.48
C ILE A 185 10.59 -3.00 14.57
N THR A 186 9.62 -2.13 14.86
CA THR A 186 8.59 -2.36 15.89
C THR A 186 7.77 -3.62 15.57
N LEU A 187 7.32 -3.78 14.33
CA LEU A 187 6.58 -4.96 13.88
C LEU A 187 7.40 -6.24 13.97
N ARG A 188 8.69 -6.17 13.62
CA ARG A 188 9.60 -7.31 13.76
C ARG A 188 9.80 -7.71 15.21
N MET A 189 9.89 -6.74 16.12
CA MET A 189 9.97 -6.99 17.56
C MET A 189 8.68 -7.62 18.08
N ALA A 190 7.51 -7.15 17.63
CA ALA A 190 6.22 -7.77 17.96
C ALA A 190 6.15 -9.22 17.48
N LEU A 191 6.59 -9.48 16.24
CA LEU A 191 6.65 -10.85 15.69
C LEU A 191 7.56 -11.76 16.52
N ALA A 192 8.74 -11.27 16.91
CA ALA A 192 9.70 -12.03 17.72
C ALA A 192 9.18 -12.36 19.14
N LYS A 193 8.20 -11.60 19.65
CA LYS A 193 7.51 -11.91 20.91
C LYS A 193 6.44 -12.98 20.75
N MET A 194 5.90 -13.18 19.54
CA MET A 194 4.82 -14.13 19.25
C MET A 194 5.30 -15.49 18.77
N THR A 195 6.52 -15.56 18.21
CA THR A 195 7.05 -16.80 17.65
C THR A 195 8.56 -16.89 17.80
N ASP A 196 9.11 -18.09 17.72
CA ASP A 196 10.55 -18.31 17.71
C ASP A 196 11.24 -17.67 16.48
N SER A 197 12.55 -17.41 16.62
CA SER A 197 13.38 -16.75 15.61
C SER A 197 13.42 -17.48 14.26
N SER A 198 13.37 -18.82 14.26
CA SER A 198 13.38 -19.62 13.04
C SER A 198 12.07 -19.44 12.26
N THR A 199 10.94 -19.51 12.97
CA THR A 199 9.62 -19.29 12.38
C THR A 199 9.45 -17.85 11.89
N ALA A 200 9.85 -16.84 12.67
CA ALA A 200 9.83 -15.45 12.24
C ALA A 200 10.63 -15.24 10.94
N THR A 201 11.84 -15.82 10.86
CA THR A 201 12.70 -15.76 9.67
C THR A 201 12.06 -16.42 8.45
N LYS A 202 11.42 -17.59 8.63
CA LYS A 202 10.70 -18.29 7.55
C LYS A 202 9.52 -17.46 7.04
N LEU A 203 8.73 -16.88 7.94
CA LEU A 203 7.58 -16.02 7.58
C LEU A 203 8.02 -14.77 6.81
N MET A 204 9.04 -14.05 7.28
CA MET A 204 9.57 -12.89 6.55
C MET A 204 10.11 -13.28 5.17
N ARG A 205 10.81 -14.43 5.06
CA ARG A 205 11.30 -14.93 3.77
C ARG A 205 10.16 -15.23 2.81
N LYS A 206 9.11 -15.90 3.29
CA LYS A 206 7.88 -16.19 2.51
C LYS A 206 7.27 -14.90 1.98
N TRP A 207 7.12 -13.87 2.81
CA TRP A 207 6.55 -12.59 2.38
C TRP A 207 7.46 -11.82 1.43
N LYS A 208 8.79 -11.87 1.60
CA LYS A 208 9.73 -11.33 0.60
C LYS A 208 9.60 -12.03 -0.76
N GLN A 209 9.46 -13.35 -0.78
CA GLN A 209 9.26 -14.09 -2.04
C GLN A 209 7.94 -13.68 -2.71
N ARG A 210 6.86 -13.54 -1.93
CA ARG A 210 5.56 -13.05 -2.41
C ARG A 210 5.64 -11.64 -2.97
N LEU A 211 6.39 -10.73 -2.33
CA LEU A 211 6.68 -9.39 -2.82
C LEU A 211 7.29 -9.43 -4.22
N TYR A 212 8.36 -10.21 -4.42
CA TYR A 212 9.01 -10.28 -5.73
C TYR A 212 8.10 -10.91 -6.79
N LEU A 213 7.32 -11.92 -6.43
CA LEU A 213 6.34 -12.51 -7.35
C LEU A 213 5.28 -11.48 -7.77
N GLY A 214 4.75 -10.70 -6.82
CA GLY A 214 3.83 -9.61 -7.10
C GLY A 214 4.43 -8.56 -8.03
N LEU A 215 5.68 -8.13 -7.76
CA LEU A 215 6.40 -7.18 -8.61
C LEU A 215 6.65 -7.70 -10.02
N LEU A 216 6.98 -8.99 -10.16
CA LEU A 216 7.19 -9.63 -11.47
C LEU A 216 5.90 -9.72 -12.30
N ILE A 217 4.75 -9.81 -11.64
CA ILE A 217 3.43 -9.88 -12.29
C ILE A 217 2.86 -8.48 -12.59
N LEU A 218 3.35 -7.43 -11.92
CA LEU A 218 2.88 -6.05 -12.10
C LEU A 218 2.83 -5.57 -13.57
N PRO A 219 3.79 -5.90 -14.47
CA PRO A 219 3.69 -5.55 -15.88
C PRO A 219 2.44 -6.13 -16.58
N LEU A 220 1.97 -7.31 -16.17
CA LEU A 220 0.75 -7.91 -16.73
C LEU A 220 -0.49 -7.11 -16.33
N ASP A 221 -0.54 -6.59 -15.10
CA ASP A 221 -1.61 -5.69 -14.68
C ASP A 221 -1.59 -4.39 -15.49
N LEU A 222 -0.39 -3.84 -15.75
CA LEU A 222 -0.25 -2.63 -16.56
C LEU A 222 -0.75 -2.85 -18.00
N VAL A 223 -0.38 -3.96 -18.63
CA VAL A 223 -0.88 -4.33 -19.96
C VAL A 223 -2.39 -4.48 -19.95
N GLY A 224 -2.95 -5.15 -18.94
CA GLY A 224 -4.41 -5.30 -18.78
C GLY A 224 -5.14 -3.96 -18.66
N ILE A 225 -4.59 -3.01 -17.90
CA ILE A 225 -5.13 -1.65 -17.78
C ILE A 225 -5.08 -0.93 -19.14
N LEU A 226 -3.94 -0.97 -19.82
CA LEU A 226 -3.75 -0.31 -21.12
C LEU A 226 -4.75 -0.84 -22.16
N LEU A 227 -4.91 -2.17 -22.25
CA LEU A 227 -5.89 -2.80 -23.15
C LEU A 227 -7.32 -2.36 -22.82
N SER A 228 -7.67 -2.28 -21.54
CA SER A 228 -9.01 -1.82 -21.10
C SER A 228 -9.29 -0.37 -21.52
N VAL A 229 -8.30 0.51 -21.39
CA VAL A 229 -8.40 1.92 -21.83
C VAL A 229 -8.57 2.01 -23.34
N VAL A 230 -7.75 1.29 -24.11
CA VAL A 230 -7.82 1.27 -25.58
C VAL A 230 -9.20 0.77 -26.04
N MET A 231 -9.69 -0.35 -25.48
CA MET A 231 -11.01 -0.89 -25.82
C MET A 231 -12.15 0.08 -25.47
N THR A 232 -12.05 0.80 -24.35
CA THR A 232 -13.05 1.79 -23.94
C THR A 232 -13.12 2.95 -24.93
N ASN A 233 -11.96 3.46 -25.36
CA ASN A 233 -11.89 4.53 -26.35
C ASN A 233 -12.47 4.09 -27.70
N ILE A 234 -12.18 2.87 -28.15
CA ILE A 234 -12.76 2.31 -29.39
C ILE A 234 -14.29 2.23 -29.29
N LYS A 235 -14.82 1.72 -28.17
CA LYS A 235 -16.27 1.63 -27.94
C LYS A 235 -16.95 3.01 -27.94
N ASN A 236 -16.34 4.00 -27.31
CA ASN A 236 -16.87 5.36 -27.26
C ASN A 236 -16.87 6.00 -28.65
N ALA A 237 -15.78 5.87 -29.42
CA ALA A 237 -15.70 6.36 -30.78
C ALA A 237 -16.77 5.72 -31.70
N ALA A 238 -17.01 4.42 -31.56
CA ALA A 238 -18.07 3.72 -32.29
C ALA A 238 -19.47 4.24 -31.94
N ARG A 239 -19.76 4.46 -30.64
CA ARG A 239 -21.03 5.04 -30.19
C ARG A 239 -21.28 6.45 -30.73
N THR A 240 -20.27 7.31 -30.70
CA THR A 240 -20.36 8.67 -31.25
C THR A 240 -20.66 8.64 -32.76
N ARG A 241 -20.01 7.75 -33.52
CA ARG A 241 -20.29 7.57 -34.96
C ARG A 241 -21.74 7.15 -35.22
N LEU A 242 -22.25 6.18 -34.46
CA LEU A 242 -23.64 5.71 -34.59
C LEU A 242 -24.65 6.81 -34.23
N HIS A 243 -24.38 7.59 -33.18
CA HIS A 243 -25.24 8.71 -32.79
C HIS A 243 -25.31 9.79 -33.88
N ASN A 244 -24.16 10.19 -34.44
CA ASN A 244 -24.13 11.19 -35.51
C ASN A 244 -24.84 10.71 -36.79
N GLN A 245 -24.72 9.43 -37.13
CA GLN A 245 -25.46 8.83 -38.25
C GLN A 245 -26.97 8.85 -38.03
N SER A 246 -27.44 8.63 -36.79
CA SER A 246 -28.86 8.67 -36.46
C SER A 246 -29.46 10.08 -36.56
N GLN A 247 -28.70 11.12 -36.22
CA GLN A 247 -29.13 12.52 -36.34
C GLN A 247 -29.17 13.01 -37.79
N SER A 248 -28.26 12.54 -38.66
CA SER A 248 -28.25 12.92 -40.09
C SER A 248 -29.41 12.37 -40.92
N ARG A 249 -30.26 11.50 -40.35
CA ARG A 249 -31.41 10.88 -41.01
C ARG A 249 -32.76 11.49 -40.60
N GLN A 250 -32.75 12.45 -39.67
CA GLN A 250 -33.92 13.23 -39.24
C GLN A 250 -33.91 14.58 -39.95
#